data_AF-A0A7I8E7B2-F1
#
_entry.id   AF-A0A7I8E7B2-F1
#
_cell.length_a   1.000
_cell.length_b   1.000
_cell.length_c   1.000
_cell.angle_alpha   90.00
_cell.angle_beta   90.00
_cell.angle_gamma   90.00
#
_symmetry.space_group_name_H-M   'P 1'
#
loop_
_entity.id
_entity.type
_entity.pdbx_description
1 polymer ?
#
loop_
_entity_poly.entity_id
_entity_poly.type
_entity_poly.pdbx_seq_one_letter_code
_entity_poly.pdbx_strand_id
1 'polypeptide(L)'
;MNLHEYQAKELLAKYGLPVQRGILANSGEEAAAAYDSLGGKFAVVKAQVHAGGRGKAGGVKVVKSREEAAAEATRLIGTNLVTYQTDAAGQPVHSVLVCEDMYPVQRELYLGAVVDRSSQRVVFMVSTEGGVEIEKVAEETPEKIIKIEIDPLVGAQPFQGRDAAFALGLQGAQVAAFTKLFLGAAQAFIENDFALFEVNPLALRENGELACVDGKINLDSNALYRHPELLAQRDKSQENEREVKASEFELNYVALEGNIGCMVNGAGLAMATMDIIKLKGGQPANFLDVGGGATKDRVIEAFKLILADDSVKGVLINIFGGIVRCDMIAEAIIAAVKEVNVTVPVVVRLEGNNAELGAKLLNESGLKLTSAQGLNDAAEKIVAALA
;
A
#
# COMPACT_ATOMS: atom_id res chain seq x y z
N MET A 1 -4.11 -2.98 3.79
CA MET A 1 -4.20 -1.64 4.40
C MET A 1 -2.97 -1.40 5.25
N ASN A 2 -2.29 -0.26 5.11
CA ASN A 2 -1.13 0.08 5.93
C ASN A 2 -1.55 0.73 7.26
N LEU A 3 -0.74 0.52 8.29
CA LEU A 3 -0.81 1.27 9.55
C LEU A 3 0.35 2.28 9.63
N HIS A 4 0.12 3.39 10.32
CA HIS A 4 1.20 4.31 10.74
C HIS A 4 2.12 3.65 11.77
N GLU A 5 3.34 4.18 11.93
CA GLU A 5 4.31 3.65 12.93
C GLU A 5 3.72 3.66 14.34
N TYR A 6 3.02 4.72 14.74
CA TYR A 6 2.42 4.80 16.09
C TYR A 6 1.36 3.71 16.30
N GLN A 7 0.50 3.45 15.31
CA GLN A 7 -0.52 2.41 15.35
C GLN A 7 0.10 1.02 15.39
N ALA A 8 1.13 0.81 14.57
CA ALA A 8 1.87 -0.45 14.56
C ALA A 8 2.54 -0.72 15.92
N LYS A 9 3.16 0.29 16.53
CA LYS A 9 3.75 0.18 17.87
C LYS A 9 2.70 -0.11 18.95
N GLU A 10 1.57 0.59 18.93
CA GLU A 10 0.47 0.33 19.86
C GLU A 10 -0.07 -1.10 19.74
N LEU A 11 -0.22 -1.59 18.50
CA LEU A 11 -0.67 -2.95 18.23
C LEU A 11 0.35 -3.98 18.75
N LEU A 12 1.62 -3.85 18.38
CA LEU A 12 2.68 -4.76 18.81
C LEU A 12 2.88 -4.75 20.34
N ALA A 13 2.69 -3.60 20.99
CA ALA A 13 2.76 -3.50 22.45
C ALA A 13 1.68 -4.34 23.17
N LYS A 14 0.47 -4.45 22.59
CA LYS A 14 -0.60 -5.32 23.13
C LYS A 14 -0.21 -6.79 23.14
N TYR A 15 0.67 -7.20 22.22
CA TYR A 15 1.26 -8.54 22.15
C TYR A 15 2.55 -8.69 22.97
N GLY A 16 2.89 -7.69 23.79
CA GLY A 16 4.02 -7.73 24.70
C GLY A 16 5.38 -7.51 24.05
N LEU A 17 5.43 -6.97 22.83
CA LEU A 17 6.70 -6.57 22.21
C LEU A 17 7.23 -5.29 22.90
N PRO A 18 8.55 -5.19 23.13
CA PRO A 18 9.16 -4.01 23.73
C PRO A 18 9.29 -2.89 22.69
N VAL A 19 8.26 -2.06 22.54
CA VAL A 19 8.28 -0.96 21.56
C VAL A 19 8.91 0.30 22.14
N GLN A 20 9.62 1.07 21.30
CA GLN A 20 10.06 2.41 21.65
C GLN A 20 8.84 3.28 21.96
N ARG A 21 8.76 3.81 23.18
CA ARG A 21 7.66 4.69 23.58
C ARG A 21 7.70 5.98 22.75
N GLY A 22 6.52 6.41 22.33
CA GLY A 22 6.33 7.69 21.66
C GLY A 22 4.95 8.27 21.96
N ILE A 23 4.81 9.56 21.70
CA ILE A 23 3.58 10.32 21.89
C ILE A 23 3.27 11.02 20.56
N LEU A 24 2.07 10.79 20.04
CA LEU A 24 1.59 11.42 18.82
C LEU A 24 1.33 12.91 19.08
N ALA A 25 1.72 13.76 18.14
CA ALA A 25 1.50 15.19 18.19
C ALA A 25 0.99 15.72 16.83
N ASN A 26 -0.05 16.54 16.89
CA ASN A 26 -0.70 17.17 15.74
C ASN A 26 -0.36 18.67 15.63
N SER A 27 0.44 19.21 16.56
CA SER A 27 0.94 20.58 16.51
C SER A 27 2.34 20.69 17.12
N GLY A 28 2.97 21.85 16.93
CA GLY A 28 4.21 22.19 17.60
C GLY A 28 4.09 22.21 19.13
N GLU A 29 2.96 22.71 19.67
CA GLU A 29 2.73 22.71 21.12
C GLU A 29 2.59 21.29 21.68
N GLU A 30 1.84 20.42 20.98
CA GLU A 30 1.71 19.02 21.37
C GLU A 30 3.06 18.30 21.32
N ALA A 31 3.91 18.58 20.33
CA ALA A 31 5.25 18.01 20.22
C ALA A 31 6.19 18.48 21.34
N ALA A 32 6.12 19.75 21.74
CA ALA A 32 6.83 20.26 22.91
C ALA A 32 6.36 19.59 24.21
N ALA A 33 5.04 19.46 24.40
CA ALA A 33 4.49 18.78 25.58
C ALA A 33 4.87 17.29 25.62
N ALA A 34 4.88 16.62 24.46
CA ALA A 34 5.36 15.26 24.33
C ALA A 34 6.84 15.12 24.73
N TYR A 35 7.70 16.02 24.25
CA TYR A 35 9.12 16.06 24.65
C TYR A 35 9.27 16.16 26.17
N ASP A 36 8.55 17.09 26.80
CA ASP A 36 8.58 17.30 28.25
C ASP A 36 8.07 16.05 29.01
N SER A 37 7.04 15.37 28.50
CA SER A 37 6.45 14.17 29.10
C SER A 37 7.36 12.94 29.04
N LEU A 38 8.17 12.82 27.98
CA LEU A 38 9.16 11.75 27.88
C LEU A 38 10.33 11.96 28.87
N GLY A 39 10.67 13.20 29.20
CA GLY A 39 11.64 13.55 30.25
C GLY A 39 13.09 13.16 29.94
N GLY A 40 13.39 12.75 28.71
CA GLY A 40 14.73 12.41 28.25
C GLY A 40 15.59 13.63 27.91
N LYS A 41 16.91 13.44 27.84
CA LYS A 41 17.85 14.46 27.35
C LYS A 41 17.69 14.74 25.86
N PHE A 42 17.27 13.73 25.11
CA PHE A 42 16.99 13.79 23.68
C PHE A 42 15.67 13.07 23.40
N ALA A 43 15.02 13.46 22.30
CA ALA A 43 13.89 12.76 21.73
C ALA A 43 14.07 12.67 20.21
N VAL A 44 13.26 11.84 19.55
CA VAL A 44 13.26 11.71 18.09
C VAL A 44 11.88 12.07 17.55
N VAL A 45 11.80 13.11 16.72
CA VAL A 45 10.57 13.49 16.01
C VAL A 45 10.53 12.74 14.69
N LYS A 46 9.44 12.01 14.43
CA LYS A 46 9.24 11.20 13.22
C LYS A 46 7.94 11.55 12.52
N ALA A 47 7.99 11.98 11.27
CA ALA A 47 6.82 12.16 10.42
C ALA A 47 6.03 10.85 10.30
N GLN A 48 4.71 10.92 10.47
CA GLN A 48 3.82 9.77 10.31
C GLN A 48 3.25 9.78 8.89
N VAL A 49 3.79 8.88 8.05
CA VAL A 49 3.36 8.63 6.68
C VAL A 49 3.48 7.13 6.38
N HIS A 50 2.66 6.62 5.46
CA HIS A 50 2.68 5.22 5.01
C HIS A 50 3.79 4.92 3.99
N ALA A 51 5.02 5.40 4.25
CA ALA A 51 6.19 5.18 3.40
C ALA A 51 7.47 5.00 4.23
N GLY A 52 8.37 4.15 3.74
CA GLY A 52 9.72 3.99 4.28
C GLY A 52 10.66 5.13 3.87
N GLY A 53 11.92 5.09 4.31
CA GLY A 53 12.91 6.09 3.88
C GLY A 53 12.76 7.50 4.46
N ARG A 54 11.86 7.68 5.42
CA ARG A 54 11.56 8.97 6.08
C ARG A 54 12.81 9.69 6.57
N GLY A 55 13.76 8.96 7.15
CA GLY A 55 15.03 9.55 7.63
C GLY A 55 15.87 10.19 6.52
N LYS A 56 15.99 9.54 5.36
CA LYS A 56 16.71 10.09 4.19
C LYS A 56 16.02 11.32 3.61
N ALA A 57 14.69 11.39 3.73
CA ALA A 57 13.87 12.52 3.31
C ALA A 57 13.82 13.68 4.34
N GLY A 58 14.52 13.56 5.47
CA GLY A 58 14.49 14.55 6.55
C GLY A 58 13.19 14.54 7.35
N GLY A 59 12.43 13.45 7.32
CA GLY A 59 11.23 13.23 8.15
C GLY A 59 11.53 12.61 9.52
N VAL A 60 12.80 12.40 9.87
CA VAL A 60 13.22 11.87 11.19
C VAL A 60 14.35 12.74 11.71
N LYS A 61 14.21 13.28 12.92
CA LYS A 61 15.22 14.15 13.53
C LYS A 61 15.33 13.98 15.03
N VAL A 62 16.57 13.92 15.52
CA VAL A 62 16.88 13.99 16.96
C VAL A 62 16.79 15.44 17.42
N VAL A 63 16.10 15.68 18.53
CA VAL A 63 15.90 16.99 19.14
C VAL A 63 16.37 16.97 20.59
N LYS A 64 16.90 18.10 21.08
CA LYS A 64 17.48 18.21 22.45
C LYS A 64 16.74 19.20 23.36
N SER A 65 15.63 19.76 22.90
CA SER A 65 14.77 20.60 23.71
C SER A 65 13.33 20.60 23.19
N ARG A 66 12.40 21.05 24.04
CA ARG A 66 11.00 21.24 23.68
C ARG A 66 10.81 22.22 22.52
N GLU A 67 11.64 23.26 22.44
CA GLU A 67 11.61 24.25 21.35
C GLU A 67 12.03 23.62 20.02
N GLU A 68 13.06 22.75 20.04
CA GLU A 68 13.46 22.01 18.84
C GLU A 68 12.40 20.99 18.41
N ALA A 69 11.74 20.32 19.36
CA ALA A 69 10.63 19.42 19.09
C ALA A 69 9.45 20.16 18.41
N ALA A 70 9.05 21.31 18.98
CA ALA A 70 8.01 22.15 18.41
C ALA A 70 8.37 22.64 17.00
N ALA A 71 9.58 23.18 16.83
CA ALA A 71 10.03 23.71 15.54
C ALA A 71 10.06 22.64 14.46
N GLU A 72 10.51 21.42 14.80
CA GLU A 72 10.54 20.32 13.85
C GLU A 72 9.13 19.82 13.48
N ALA A 73 8.23 19.72 14.46
CA ALA A 73 6.84 19.37 14.19
C ALA A 73 6.14 20.40 13.31
N THR A 74 6.30 21.71 13.59
CA THR A 74 5.75 22.79 12.76
C THR A 74 6.32 22.78 11.33
N ARG A 75 7.58 22.38 11.15
CA ARG A 75 8.20 22.27 9.82
C ARG A 75 7.60 21.12 9.00
N LEU A 76 7.21 20.03 9.65
CA LEU A 76 6.73 18.82 8.99
C LEU A 76 5.21 18.82 8.79
N ILE A 77 4.43 19.19 9.81
CA ILE A 77 2.97 19.07 9.79
C ILE A 77 2.37 20.04 8.76
N GLY A 78 1.46 19.54 7.93
CA GLY A 78 0.84 20.28 6.84
C GLY A 78 1.66 20.33 5.56
N THR A 79 2.81 19.64 5.51
CA THR A 79 3.62 19.46 4.29
C THR A 79 3.49 18.04 3.75
N ASN A 80 3.94 17.81 2.51
CA ASN A 80 4.07 16.47 1.96
C ASN A 80 5.52 15.99 2.09
N LEU A 81 5.70 14.75 2.56
CA LEU A 81 7.01 14.10 2.63
C LEU A 81 7.19 13.19 1.42
N VAL A 82 8.08 13.57 0.52
CA VAL A 82 8.51 12.74 -0.61
C VAL A 82 9.65 11.83 -0.13
N THR A 83 9.48 10.53 -0.33
CA THR A 83 10.52 9.52 -0.07
C THR A 83 10.78 8.74 -1.35
N TYR A 84 11.77 7.85 -1.35
CA TYR A 84 11.98 6.96 -2.49
C TYR A 84 10.85 5.92 -2.68
N GLN A 85 9.96 5.76 -1.70
CA GLN A 85 8.79 4.86 -1.73
C GLN A 85 7.47 5.57 -2.01
N THR A 86 7.46 6.89 -2.23
CA THR A 86 6.24 7.63 -2.59
C THR A 86 6.27 8.01 -4.07
N ASP A 87 5.14 8.46 -4.60
CA ASP A 87 5.13 9.19 -5.87
C ASP A 87 5.80 10.57 -5.73
N ALA A 88 5.78 11.35 -6.81
CA ALA A 88 6.35 12.69 -6.85
C ALA A 88 5.62 13.72 -5.96
N ALA A 89 4.36 13.46 -5.60
CA ALA A 89 3.58 14.31 -4.71
C ALA A 89 3.88 14.03 -3.23
N GLY A 90 4.43 12.86 -2.92
CA GLY A 90 4.72 12.45 -1.55
C GLY A 90 3.44 12.12 -0.77
N GLN A 91 3.59 11.90 0.53
CA GLN A 91 2.45 11.68 1.43
C GLN A 91 2.26 12.83 2.39
N PRO A 92 1.01 13.24 2.69
CA PRO A 92 0.74 14.34 3.59
C PRO A 92 1.12 13.97 5.02
N VAL A 93 1.84 14.87 5.69
CA VAL A 93 2.20 14.73 7.12
C VAL A 93 1.16 15.47 7.95
N HIS A 94 0.22 14.74 8.54
CA HIS A 94 -0.79 15.32 9.43
C HIS A 94 -0.36 15.31 10.90
N SER A 95 0.58 14.44 11.26
CA SER A 95 1.07 14.29 12.63
C SER A 95 2.52 13.82 12.65
N VAL A 96 3.17 14.02 13.80
CA VAL A 96 4.49 13.48 14.09
C VAL A 96 4.43 12.62 15.34
N LEU A 97 5.29 11.61 15.42
CA LEU A 97 5.50 10.81 16.61
C LEU A 97 6.78 11.29 17.29
N VAL A 98 6.66 11.78 18.53
CA VAL A 98 7.81 12.15 19.37
C VAL A 98 8.18 10.94 20.21
N CYS A 99 9.34 10.34 19.95
CA CYS A 99 9.81 9.11 20.56
C CYS A 99 10.95 9.35 21.57
N GLU A 100 11.10 8.47 22.54
CA GLU A 100 12.27 8.41 23.42
C GLU A 100 13.54 8.15 22.60
N ASP A 101 14.67 8.75 22.98
CA ASP A 101 15.96 8.36 22.42
C ASP A 101 16.42 7.02 23.00
N MET A 102 16.62 6.03 22.12
CA MET A 102 17.06 4.68 22.49
C MET A 102 18.56 4.47 22.32
N TYR A 103 19.28 5.46 21.76
CA TYR A 103 20.70 5.37 21.43
C TYR A 103 21.59 5.89 22.56
N PRO A 104 22.84 5.40 22.67
CA PRO A 104 23.49 4.38 21.84
C PRO A 104 22.90 2.96 21.99
N VAL A 105 23.00 2.17 20.92
CA VAL A 105 22.63 0.74 20.89
C VAL A 105 23.86 -0.09 20.51
N GLN A 106 23.94 -1.32 20.99
CA GLN A 106 25.03 -2.23 20.65
C GLN A 106 24.96 -2.67 19.19
N ARG A 107 23.75 -3.02 18.72
CA ARG A 107 23.47 -3.54 17.38
C ARG A 107 22.07 -3.18 16.95
N GLU A 108 21.89 -3.04 15.65
CA GLU A 108 20.58 -2.97 15.00
C GLU A 108 20.34 -4.28 14.26
N LEU A 109 19.18 -4.89 14.49
CA LEU A 109 18.77 -6.15 13.88
C LEU A 109 17.54 -5.92 12.99
N TYR A 110 17.28 -6.87 12.12
CA TYR A 110 16.07 -6.93 11.32
C TYR A 110 15.15 -8.06 11.81
N LEU A 111 13.85 -7.79 11.87
CA LEU A 111 12.80 -8.79 12.05
C LEU A 111 11.62 -8.44 11.16
N GLY A 112 11.17 -9.38 10.34
CA GLY A 112 9.93 -9.23 9.56
C GLY A 112 9.23 -10.56 9.33
N ALA A 113 8.00 -10.52 8.85
CA ALA A 113 7.33 -11.70 8.31
C ALA A 113 6.37 -11.34 7.18
N VAL A 114 6.15 -12.32 6.31
CA VAL A 114 5.23 -12.26 5.18
C VAL A 114 4.53 -13.61 5.01
N VAL A 115 3.44 -13.63 4.26
CA VAL A 115 2.90 -14.87 3.68
C VAL A 115 3.73 -15.21 2.44
N ASP A 116 4.64 -16.19 2.54
CA ASP A 116 5.41 -16.67 1.41
C ASP A 116 4.50 -17.49 0.47
N ARG A 117 4.34 -16.99 -0.76
CA ARG A 117 3.46 -17.62 -1.75
C ARG A 117 4.00 -18.93 -2.31
N SER A 118 5.31 -19.16 -2.24
CA SER A 118 5.95 -20.36 -2.77
C SER A 118 5.76 -21.54 -1.82
N SER A 119 6.11 -21.37 -0.53
CA SER A 119 5.90 -22.40 0.49
C SER A 119 4.47 -22.40 1.04
N GLN A 120 3.70 -21.34 0.78
CA GLN A 120 2.33 -21.15 1.29
C GLN A 120 2.31 -21.16 2.82
N ARG A 121 3.29 -20.48 3.42
CA ARG A 121 3.46 -20.39 4.88
C ARG A 121 3.66 -18.95 5.30
N VAL A 122 3.34 -18.65 6.55
CA VAL A 122 3.90 -17.46 7.20
C VAL A 122 5.38 -17.72 7.40
N VAL A 123 6.23 -16.83 6.89
CA VAL A 123 7.68 -16.94 6.97
C VAL A 123 8.22 -15.71 7.67
N PHE A 124 8.88 -15.94 8.81
CA PHE A 124 9.65 -14.93 9.51
C PHE A 124 11.06 -14.84 8.91
N MET A 125 11.59 -13.63 8.88
CA MET A 125 12.92 -13.30 8.42
C MET A 125 13.64 -12.51 9.51
N VAL A 126 14.86 -12.93 9.83
CA VAL A 126 15.73 -12.22 10.75
C VAL A 126 17.11 -12.01 10.13
N SER A 127 17.75 -10.89 10.43
CA SER A 127 19.09 -10.59 9.96
C SER A 127 19.86 -9.74 10.97
N THR A 128 21.18 -9.89 10.98
CA THR A 128 22.10 -9.00 11.73
C THR A 128 22.23 -7.62 11.09
N GLU A 129 21.75 -7.46 9.86
CA GLU A 129 21.79 -6.20 9.11
C GLU A 129 20.51 -5.39 9.35
N GLY A 130 20.33 -4.86 10.57
CA GLY A 130 19.28 -3.88 10.85
C GLY A 130 19.65 -2.47 10.39
N GLY A 131 18.66 -1.59 10.28
CA GLY A 131 18.85 -0.18 9.89
C GLY A 131 19.11 0.04 8.40
N VAL A 132 19.12 -1.03 7.60
CA VAL A 132 19.28 -1.01 6.14
C VAL A 132 18.06 -1.61 5.45
N GLU A 133 17.92 -1.31 4.16
CA GLU A 133 16.86 -1.87 3.31
C GLU A 133 17.07 -3.37 3.13
N ILE A 134 16.10 -4.19 3.52
CA ILE A 134 16.26 -5.64 3.57
C ILE A 134 16.35 -6.25 2.18
N GLU A 135 15.74 -5.62 1.18
CA GLU A 135 15.79 -5.98 -0.23
C GLU A 135 17.24 -5.94 -0.74
N LYS A 136 18.00 -4.92 -0.32
CA LYS A 136 19.42 -4.82 -0.65
C LYS A 136 20.24 -5.94 -0.01
N VAL A 137 19.94 -6.29 1.25
CA VAL A 137 20.59 -7.42 1.93
C VAL A 137 20.24 -8.74 1.23
N ALA A 138 19.00 -8.90 0.75
CA ALA A 138 18.55 -10.09 0.04
C ALA A 138 19.24 -10.27 -1.32
N GLU A 139 19.56 -9.17 -2.00
CA GLU A 139 20.28 -9.19 -3.28
C GLU A 139 21.80 -9.39 -3.09
N GLU A 140 22.41 -8.63 -2.18
CA GLU A 140 23.88 -8.58 -2.04
C GLU A 140 24.45 -9.64 -1.11
N THR A 141 23.75 -9.96 -0.01
CA THR A 141 24.20 -10.91 1.04
C THR A 141 23.04 -11.79 1.53
N PRO A 142 22.41 -12.58 0.64
CA PRO A 142 21.22 -13.37 0.98
C PRO A 142 21.43 -14.35 2.15
N GLU A 143 22.67 -14.80 2.37
CA GLU A 143 23.05 -15.70 3.47
C GLU A 143 22.87 -15.09 4.86
N LYS A 144 22.78 -13.75 4.96
CA LYS A 144 22.50 -13.05 6.21
C LYS A 144 21.02 -13.05 6.60
N ILE A 145 20.14 -13.46 5.70
CA ILE A 145 18.69 -13.53 5.95
C ILE A 145 18.33 -14.96 6.36
N ILE A 146 18.01 -15.12 7.63
CA ILE A 146 17.58 -16.38 8.19
C ILE A 146 16.06 -16.45 8.12
N LYS A 147 15.54 -17.49 7.46
CA LYS A 147 14.10 -17.71 7.27
C LYS A 147 13.58 -18.78 8.21
N ILE A 148 12.41 -18.54 8.77
CA ILE A 148 11.73 -19.43 9.70
C ILE A 148 10.30 -19.62 9.20
N GLU A 149 10.01 -20.80 8.68
CA GLU A 149 8.66 -21.16 8.22
C GLU A 149 7.79 -21.60 9.39
N ILE A 150 6.57 -21.07 9.46
CA ILE A 150 5.61 -21.41 10.50
C ILE A 150 4.65 -22.47 9.97
N ASP A 151 4.62 -23.62 10.63
CA ASP A 151 3.63 -24.65 10.34
C ASP A 151 2.24 -24.19 10.82
N PRO A 152 1.19 -24.27 9.98
CA PRO A 152 -0.12 -23.73 10.32
C PRO A 152 -0.85 -24.54 11.42
N LEU A 153 -0.50 -25.81 11.64
CA LEU A 153 -1.13 -26.65 12.65
C LEU A 153 -0.57 -26.36 14.04
N VAL A 154 0.75 -26.30 14.17
CA VAL A 154 1.40 -26.08 15.49
C VAL A 154 1.68 -24.61 15.78
N GLY A 155 1.62 -23.74 14.78
CA GLY A 155 1.96 -22.32 14.92
C GLY A 155 3.43 -22.08 15.23
N ALA A 156 3.78 -20.85 15.59
CA ALA A 156 5.14 -20.49 15.94
C ALA A 156 5.56 -21.14 17.26
N GLN A 157 6.70 -21.83 17.24
CA GLN A 157 7.19 -22.60 18.38
C GLN A 157 8.40 -21.94 19.06
N PRO A 158 8.56 -22.06 20.39
CA PRO A 158 9.67 -21.44 21.10
C PRO A 158 11.06 -21.88 20.61
N PHE A 159 11.20 -23.09 20.06
CA PHE A 159 12.50 -23.52 19.52
C PHE A 159 12.91 -22.70 18.29
N GLN A 160 11.96 -22.34 17.43
CA GLN A 160 12.22 -21.52 16.25
C GLN A 160 12.70 -20.11 16.66
N GLY A 161 12.10 -19.54 17.70
CA GLY A 161 12.54 -18.27 18.27
C GLY A 161 13.97 -18.35 18.85
N ARG A 162 14.34 -19.47 19.48
CA ARG A 162 15.72 -19.68 19.95
C ARG A 162 16.71 -19.84 18.79
N ASP A 163 16.34 -20.60 17.76
CA ASP A 163 17.18 -20.81 16.59
C ASP A 163 17.45 -19.47 15.87
N ALA A 164 16.43 -18.62 15.70
CA ALA A 164 16.63 -17.24 15.23
C ALA A 164 17.57 -16.45 16.13
N ALA A 165 17.34 -16.48 17.44
CA ALA A 165 18.15 -15.71 18.39
C ALA A 165 19.63 -16.12 18.33
N PHE A 166 19.93 -17.43 18.25
CA PHE A 166 21.30 -17.91 18.09
C PHE A 166 21.90 -17.51 16.75
N ALA A 167 21.11 -17.55 15.67
CA ALA A 167 21.58 -17.09 14.35
C ALA A 167 21.89 -15.58 14.32
N LEU A 168 21.16 -14.78 15.11
CA LEU A 168 21.45 -13.35 15.34
C LEU A 168 22.62 -13.11 16.31
N GLY A 169 23.20 -14.17 16.88
CA GLY A 169 24.27 -14.07 17.87
C GLY A 169 23.81 -13.43 19.19
N LEU A 170 22.55 -13.63 19.58
CA LEU A 170 22.03 -13.22 20.89
C LEU A 170 22.45 -14.22 21.97
N GLN A 171 22.63 -13.74 23.20
CA GLN A 171 23.18 -14.54 24.30
C GLN A 171 22.41 -14.37 25.61
N GLY A 172 22.45 -15.40 26.46
CA GLY A 172 21.87 -15.36 27.81
C GLY A 172 20.40 -14.93 27.81
N ALA A 173 20.07 -13.89 28.58
CA ALA A 173 18.70 -13.37 28.69
C ALA A 173 18.13 -12.84 27.36
N GLN A 174 18.98 -12.42 26.42
CA GLN A 174 18.54 -11.90 25.11
C GLN A 174 17.83 -12.98 24.29
N VAL A 175 18.26 -14.25 24.40
CA VAL A 175 17.63 -15.37 23.69
C VAL A 175 16.19 -15.57 24.17
N ALA A 176 15.98 -15.53 25.49
CA ALA A 176 14.64 -15.63 26.06
C ALA A 176 13.77 -14.43 25.69
N ALA A 177 14.32 -13.21 25.73
CA ALA A 177 13.62 -11.99 25.34
C ALA A 177 13.21 -12.02 23.85
N PHE A 178 14.13 -12.39 22.96
CA PHE A 178 13.85 -12.52 21.53
C PHE A 178 12.81 -13.62 21.26
N THR A 179 12.92 -14.77 21.93
CA THR A 179 11.95 -15.86 21.76
C THR A 179 10.53 -15.39 22.12
N LYS A 180 10.37 -14.65 23.23
CA LYS A 180 9.08 -14.07 23.62
C LYS A 180 8.57 -13.06 22.58
N LEU A 181 9.45 -12.19 22.09
CA LEU A 181 9.15 -11.19 21.07
C LEU A 181 8.67 -11.87 19.77
N PHE A 182 9.39 -12.88 19.28
CA PHE A 182 9.03 -13.67 18.11
C PHE A 182 7.66 -14.33 18.24
N LEU A 183 7.38 -14.97 19.37
CA LEU A 183 6.06 -15.59 19.61
C LEU A 183 4.94 -14.56 19.66
N GLY A 184 5.16 -13.42 20.30
CA GLY A 184 4.19 -12.32 20.32
C GLY A 184 3.93 -11.75 18.92
N ALA A 185 4.98 -11.58 18.11
CA ALA A 185 4.86 -11.12 16.73
C ALA A 185 4.09 -12.12 15.86
N ALA A 186 4.35 -13.43 16.03
CA ALA A 186 3.62 -14.48 15.33
C ALA A 186 2.15 -14.54 15.74
N GLN A 187 1.85 -14.35 17.02
CA GLN A 187 0.48 -14.26 17.50
C GLN A 187 -0.23 -13.03 16.89
N ALA A 188 0.43 -11.86 16.92
CA ALA A 188 -0.09 -10.63 16.31
C ALA A 188 -0.38 -10.81 14.81
N PHE A 189 0.55 -11.46 14.09
CA PHE A 189 0.42 -11.71 12.65
C PHE A 189 -0.85 -12.48 12.30
N ILE A 190 -1.13 -13.54 13.05
CA ILE A 190 -2.28 -14.41 12.81
C ILE A 190 -3.58 -13.78 13.29
N GLU A 191 -3.61 -13.24 14.52
CA GLU A 191 -4.85 -12.74 15.12
C GLU A 191 -5.39 -11.47 14.44
N ASN A 192 -4.54 -10.72 13.75
CA ASN A 192 -4.90 -9.45 13.11
C ASN A 192 -4.81 -9.50 11.57
N ASP A 193 -4.63 -10.69 10.99
CA ASP A 193 -4.53 -10.89 9.54
C ASP A 193 -3.49 -9.98 8.86
N PHE A 194 -2.25 -10.03 9.36
CA PHE A 194 -1.16 -9.31 8.72
C PHE A 194 -0.87 -9.97 7.37
N ALA A 195 -0.70 -9.14 6.33
CA ALA A 195 -0.07 -9.56 5.09
C ALA A 195 1.46 -9.47 5.20
N LEU A 196 1.94 -8.44 5.92
CA LEU A 196 3.34 -8.19 6.20
C LEU A 196 3.50 -7.45 7.54
N PHE A 197 4.56 -7.78 8.28
CA PHE A 197 5.09 -6.87 9.29
C PHE A 197 6.61 -6.78 9.21
N GLU A 198 7.14 -5.66 9.66
CA GLU A 198 8.56 -5.39 9.72
C GLU A 198 8.87 -4.53 10.96
N VAL A 199 9.94 -4.87 11.65
CA VAL A 199 10.59 -4.08 12.70
C VAL A 199 12.03 -3.83 12.25
N ASN A 200 12.31 -2.61 11.84
CA ASN A 200 13.61 -2.24 11.29
C ASN A 200 14.01 -0.79 11.66
N PRO A 201 14.85 -0.58 12.69
CA PRO A 201 15.60 -1.60 13.41
C PRO A 201 14.86 -2.19 14.61
N LEU A 202 15.15 -3.48 14.88
CA LEU A 202 15.06 -4.08 16.21
C LEU A 202 16.38 -3.81 16.93
N ALA A 203 16.40 -2.85 17.84
CA ALA A 203 17.62 -2.45 18.54
C ALA A 203 17.98 -3.42 19.67
N LEU A 204 19.25 -3.76 19.78
CA LEU A 204 19.85 -4.35 20.98
C LEU A 204 20.57 -3.25 21.76
N ARG A 205 20.00 -2.84 22.89
CA ARG A 205 20.52 -1.73 23.72
C ARG A 205 21.76 -2.13 24.51
N GLU A 206 22.50 -1.14 25.02
CA GLU A 206 23.70 -1.36 25.83
C GLU A 206 23.45 -2.19 27.10
N ASN A 207 22.27 -2.07 27.70
CA ASN A 207 21.83 -2.86 28.85
C ASN A 207 21.39 -4.29 28.47
N GLY A 208 21.46 -4.67 27.19
CA GLY A 208 21.08 -5.98 26.68
C GLY A 208 19.58 -6.15 26.38
N GLU A 209 18.77 -5.11 26.54
CA GLU A 209 17.34 -5.15 26.19
C GLU A 209 17.14 -5.03 24.68
N LEU A 210 16.09 -5.70 24.18
CA LEU A 210 15.63 -5.55 22.80
C LEU A 210 14.53 -4.50 22.74
N ALA A 211 14.51 -3.68 21.68
CA ALA A 211 13.48 -2.67 21.46
C ALA A 211 13.11 -2.52 19.99
N CYS A 212 11.80 -2.56 19.67
CA CYS A 212 11.28 -2.25 18.34
C CYS A 212 11.29 -0.72 18.14
N VAL A 213 12.29 -0.21 17.42
CA VAL A 213 12.49 1.24 17.23
C VAL A 213 11.59 1.79 16.14
N ASP A 214 11.39 1.04 15.06
CA ASP A 214 10.44 1.34 13.99
C ASP A 214 9.58 0.11 13.72
N GLY A 215 8.39 0.32 13.15
CA GLY A 215 7.43 -0.74 12.88
C GLY A 215 6.56 -0.42 11.67
N LYS A 216 6.47 -1.36 10.74
CA LYS A 216 5.59 -1.30 9.57
C LYS A 216 4.69 -2.52 9.59
N ILE A 217 3.39 -2.30 9.43
CA ILE A 217 2.39 -3.37 9.33
C ILE A 217 1.52 -3.10 8.11
N ASN A 218 1.37 -4.11 7.26
CA ASN A 218 0.36 -4.17 6.21
C ASN A 218 -0.63 -5.27 6.57
N LEU A 219 -1.88 -4.89 6.72
CA LEU A 219 -3.02 -5.77 7.00
C LEU A 219 -3.61 -6.28 5.68
N ASP A 220 -4.07 -7.53 5.64
CA ASP A 220 -4.91 -8.00 4.55
C ASP A 220 -6.25 -7.24 4.56
N SER A 221 -6.46 -6.38 3.57
CA SER A 221 -7.68 -5.60 3.45
C SER A 221 -8.93 -6.48 3.33
N ASN A 222 -8.79 -7.71 2.80
CA ASN A 222 -9.91 -8.65 2.68
C ASN A 222 -10.39 -9.19 4.04
N ALA A 223 -9.58 -9.10 5.09
CA ALA A 223 -9.93 -9.55 6.42
C ALA A 223 -10.52 -8.43 7.31
N LEU A 224 -10.54 -7.18 6.84
CA LEU A 224 -10.97 -6.05 7.68
C LEU A 224 -12.44 -6.11 8.11
N TYR A 225 -13.28 -6.89 7.42
CA TYR A 225 -14.68 -7.11 7.83
C TYR A 225 -14.80 -7.74 9.23
N ARG A 226 -13.77 -8.45 9.71
CA ARG A 226 -13.73 -9.06 11.04
C ARG A 226 -12.84 -8.31 12.04
N HIS A 227 -12.27 -7.17 11.64
CA HIS A 227 -11.39 -6.32 12.47
C HIS A 227 -11.85 -4.86 12.45
N PRO A 228 -13.06 -4.54 12.98
CA PRO A 228 -13.62 -3.20 12.92
C PRO A 228 -12.74 -2.13 13.58
N GLU A 229 -12.02 -2.48 14.64
CA GLU A 229 -11.09 -1.60 15.35
C GLU A 229 -9.81 -1.29 14.56
N LEU A 230 -9.37 -2.20 13.69
CA LEU A 230 -8.27 -1.94 12.76
C LEU A 230 -8.77 -1.12 11.57
N LEU A 231 -9.95 -1.44 11.03
CA LEU A 231 -10.56 -0.66 9.94
C LEU A 231 -10.78 0.80 10.33
N ALA A 232 -11.15 1.07 11.59
CA ALA A 232 -11.31 2.43 12.13
C ALA A 232 -10.00 3.24 12.15
N GLN A 233 -8.84 2.58 12.04
CA GLN A 233 -7.52 3.23 11.99
C GLN A 233 -7.08 3.61 10.57
N ARG A 234 -7.88 3.29 9.54
CA ARG A 234 -7.57 3.59 8.14
C ARG A 234 -7.40 5.10 7.93
N ASP A 235 -6.22 5.50 7.51
CA ASP A 235 -5.94 6.87 7.09
C ASP A 235 -6.03 6.99 5.56
N LYS A 236 -7.19 7.44 5.07
CA LYS A 236 -7.45 7.68 3.64
C LYS A 236 -6.56 8.78 3.05
N SER A 237 -5.97 9.68 3.86
CA SER A 237 -5.09 10.75 3.35
C SER A 237 -3.78 10.21 2.76
N GLN A 238 -3.40 8.99 3.15
CA GLN A 238 -2.18 8.32 2.69
C GLN A 238 -2.40 7.50 1.42
N GLU A 239 -3.65 7.44 0.93
CA GLU A 239 -4.06 6.70 -0.26
C GLU A 239 -4.35 7.68 -1.40
N ASN A 240 -4.29 7.20 -2.64
CA ASN A 240 -4.68 8.02 -3.78
C ASN A 240 -6.20 8.29 -3.74
N GLU A 241 -6.61 9.55 -3.81
CA GLU A 241 -8.03 9.95 -3.72
C GLU A 241 -8.91 9.24 -4.76
N ARG A 242 -8.38 8.98 -5.96
CA ARG A 242 -9.12 8.26 -7.03
C ARG A 242 -9.30 6.79 -6.69
N GLU A 243 -8.30 6.16 -6.08
CA GLU A 243 -8.38 4.76 -5.64
C GLU A 243 -9.37 4.61 -4.48
N VAL A 244 -9.36 5.55 -3.53
CA VAL A 244 -10.34 5.62 -2.43
C VAL A 244 -11.75 5.73 -3.00
N LYS A 245 -11.98 6.69 -3.89
CA LYS A 245 -13.30 6.90 -4.52
C LYS A 245 -13.73 5.68 -5.34
N ALA A 246 -12.81 5.03 -6.05
CA ALA A 246 -13.10 3.80 -6.78
C ALA A 246 -13.59 2.68 -5.84
N SER A 247 -12.94 2.52 -4.69
CA SER A 247 -13.31 1.49 -3.72
C SER A 247 -14.74 1.65 -3.16
N GLU A 248 -15.26 2.87 -3.09
CA GLU A 248 -16.64 3.17 -2.65
C GLU A 248 -17.71 2.66 -3.62
N PHE A 249 -17.33 2.39 -4.88
CA PHE A 249 -18.21 1.84 -5.92
C PHE A 249 -17.82 0.40 -6.32
N GLU A 250 -17.03 -0.29 -5.49
CA GLU A 250 -16.50 -1.64 -5.78
C GLU A 250 -15.68 -1.69 -7.09
N LEU A 251 -14.99 -0.59 -7.42
CA LEU A 251 -14.09 -0.50 -8.55
C LEU A 251 -12.64 -0.67 -8.07
N ASN A 252 -11.86 -1.48 -8.78
CA ASN A 252 -10.41 -1.56 -8.54
C ASN A 252 -9.71 -0.65 -9.54
N TYR A 253 -9.22 0.49 -9.07
CA TYR A 253 -8.53 1.50 -9.87
C TYR A 253 -7.08 1.63 -9.42
N VAL A 254 -6.16 1.83 -10.36
CA VAL A 254 -4.79 2.27 -10.08
C VAL A 254 -4.41 3.31 -11.12
N ALA A 255 -3.88 4.45 -10.69
CA ALA A 255 -3.41 5.49 -11.60
C ALA A 255 -2.05 5.13 -12.21
N LEU A 256 -1.83 5.48 -13.49
CA LEU A 256 -0.55 5.36 -14.17
C LEU A 256 -0.23 6.66 -14.91
N GLU A 257 1.03 6.84 -15.32
CA GLU A 257 1.42 7.92 -16.21
C GLU A 257 1.16 7.53 -17.67
N GLY A 258 0.10 8.07 -18.25
CA GLY A 258 -0.27 7.80 -19.64
C GLY A 258 -1.34 8.74 -20.17
N ASN A 259 -1.92 8.41 -21.32
CA ASN A 259 -2.94 9.22 -21.96
C ASN A 259 -4.13 8.42 -22.52
N ILE A 260 -4.13 7.09 -22.37
CA ILE A 260 -5.25 6.23 -22.77
C ILE A 260 -5.88 5.61 -21.51
N GLY A 261 -7.06 6.09 -21.15
CA GLY A 261 -7.84 5.51 -20.06
C GLY A 261 -8.36 4.12 -20.42
N CYS A 262 -8.35 3.19 -19.47
CA CYS A 262 -8.84 1.82 -19.67
C CYS A 262 -10.03 1.56 -18.76
N MET A 263 -11.06 0.89 -19.27
CA MET A 263 -12.18 0.36 -18.48
C MET A 263 -12.46 -1.08 -18.91
N VAL A 264 -12.26 -2.03 -17.99
CA VAL A 264 -12.25 -3.46 -18.33
C VAL A 264 -12.95 -4.26 -17.24
N ASN A 265 -13.57 -5.39 -17.59
CA ASN A 265 -14.05 -6.35 -16.59
C ASN A 265 -13.07 -7.53 -16.42
N GLY A 266 -12.63 -7.75 -15.18
CA GLY A 266 -11.66 -8.76 -14.77
C GLY A 266 -10.22 -8.27 -14.80
N ALA A 267 -9.54 -8.36 -13.66
CA ALA A 267 -8.16 -7.89 -13.47
C ALA A 267 -7.16 -8.43 -14.52
N GLY A 268 -7.23 -9.71 -14.88
CA GLY A 268 -6.36 -10.29 -15.89
C GLY A 268 -6.53 -9.66 -17.28
N LEU A 269 -7.79 -9.39 -17.68
CA LEU A 269 -8.09 -8.73 -18.94
C LEU A 269 -7.72 -7.25 -18.89
N ALA A 270 -7.88 -6.59 -17.74
CA ALA A 270 -7.49 -5.20 -17.53
C ALA A 270 -5.98 -5.02 -17.76
N MET A 271 -5.15 -5.87 -17.13
CA MET A 271 -3.70 -5.88 -17.36
C MET A 271 -3.35 -6.16 -18.83
N ALA A 272 -3.95 -7.18 -19.44
CA ALA A 272 -3.71 -7.49 -20.85
C ALA A 272 -4.12 -6.35 -21.81
N THR A 273 -5.13 -5.57 -21.44
CA THR A 273 -5.58 -4.39 -22.20
C THR A 273 -4.56 -3.26 -22.12
N MET A 274 -4.01 -3.01 -20.94
CA MET A 274 -2.92 -2.04 -20.76
C MET A 274 -1.67 -2.45 -21.55
N ASP A 275 -1.30 -3.73 -21.47
CA ASP A 275 -0.15 -4.27 -22.18
C ASP A 275 -0.30 -4.15 -23.70
N ILE A 276 -1.47 -4.49 -24.25
CA ILE A 276 -1.66 -4.38 -25.70
C ILE A 276 -1.70 -2.93 -26.19
N ILE A 277 -2.23 -1.98 -25.39
CA ILE A 277 -2.11 -0.55 -25.70
C ILE A 277 -0.64 -0.16 -25.80
N LYS A 278 0.17 -0.58 -24.83
CA LYS A 278 1.62 -0.31 -24.81
C LYS A 278 2.33 -0.95 -26.00
N LEU A 279 2.00 -2.20 -26.33
CA LEU A 279 2.53 -2.91 -27.51
C LEU A 279 2.21 -2.20 -28.83
N LYS A 280 1.11 -1.46 -28.90
CA LYS A 280 0.73 -0.64 -30.06
C LYS A 280 1.30 0.78 -30.03
N GLY A 281 2.13 1.10 -29.06
CA GLY A 281 2.79 2.41 -28.93
C GLY A 281 2.00 3.45 -28.12
N GLY A 282 0.84 3.08 -27.58
CA GLY A 282 0.07 3.94 -26.66
C GLY A 282 0.64 3.94 -25.24
N GLN A 283 0.11 4.81 -24.38
CA GLN A 283 0.46 4.86 -22.95
C GLN A 283 -0.82 4.68 -22.10
N PRO A 284 -1.02 3.51 -21.46
CA PRO A 284 -2.17 3.31 -20.58
C PRO A 284 -2.08 4.27 -19.38
N ALA A 285 -3.15 5.03 -19.12
CA ALA A 285 -3.23 6.03 -18.05
C ALA A 285 -3.74 5.45 -16.72
N ASN A 286 -4.37 4.29 -16.75
CA ASN A 286 -4.88 3.65 -15.54
C ASN A 286 -5.09 2.14 -15.73
N PHE A 287 -5.10 1.42 -14.62
CA PHE A 287 -5.77 0.14 -14.47
C PHE A 287 -7.18 0.40 -13.94
N LEU A 288 -8.21 -0.27 -14.47
CA LEU A 288 -9.55 -0.25 -13.90
C LEU A 288 -10.29 -1.54 -14.21
N ASP A 289 -10.60 -2.29 -13.15
CA ASP A 289 -11.48 -3.45 -13.17
C ASP A 289 -12.87 -3.08 -12.63
N VAL A 290 -13.89 -3.15 -13.47
CA VAL A 290 -15.31 -2.89 -13.12
C VAL A 290 -16.04 -4.13 -12.57
N GLY A 291 -15.36 -5.27 -12.49
CA GLY A 291 -15.90 -6.55 -12.03
C GLY A 291 -16.87 -7.20 -13.03
N GLY A 292 -17.49 -8.31 -12.61
CA GLY A 292 -18.35 -9.12 -13.48
C GLY A 292 -19.71 -8.49 -13.87
N GLY A 293 -20.13 -7.42 -13.19
CA GLY A 293 -21.42 -6.76 -13.39
C GLY A 293 -21.28 -5.27 -13.67
N ALA A 294 -21.09 -4.90 -14.93
CA ALA A 294 -21.01 -3.49 -15.35
C ALA A 294 -22.42 -2.84 -15.41
N THR A 295 -22.93 -2.40 -14.26
CA THR A 295 -24.16 -1.61 -14.19
C THR A 295 -23.96 -0.19 -14.73
N LYS A 296 -25.04 0.50 -15.10
CA LYS A 296 -25.00 1.90 -15.58
C LYS A 296 -24.22 2.81 -14.61
N ASP A 297 -24.53 2.74 -13.31
CA ASP A 297 -23.92 3.61 -12.30
C ASP A 297 -22.43 3.34 -12.14
N ARG A 298 -22.00 2.07 -12.17
CA ARG A 298 -20.57 1.71 -12.13
C ARG A 298 -19.82 2.24 -13.36
N VAL A 299 -20.42 2.14 -14.54
CA VAL A 299 -19.82 2.66 -15.78
C VAL A 299 -19.70 4.19 -15.74
N ILE A 300 -20.69 4.89 -15.18
CA ILE A 300 -20.63 6.35 -14.97
C ILE A 300 -19.48 6.73 -14.05
N GLU A 301 -19.39 6.09 -12.88
CA GLU A 301 -18.32 6.41 -11.92
C GLU A 301 -16.94 6.04 -12.47
N ALA A 302 -16.83 4.92 -13.20
CA ALA A 302 -15.63 4.55 -13.93
C ALA A 302 -15.20 5.64 -14.93
N PHE A 303 -16.12 6.20 -15.71
CA PHE A 303 -15.82 7.33 -16.60
C PHE A 303 -15.39 8.58 -15.83
N LYS A 304 -16.09 8.95 -14.74
CA LYS A 304 -15.72 10.10 -13.91
C LYS A 304 -14.31 9.96 -13.33
N LEU A 305 -13.92 8.75 -12.91
CA LEU A 305 -12.58 8.47 -12.37
C LEU A 305 -11.50 8.59 -13.45
N ILE A 306 -11.73 8.01 -14.63
CA ILE A 306 -10.78 8.08 -15.76
C ILE A 306 -10.61 9.54 -16.22
N LEU A 307 -11.70 10.26 -16.40
CA LEU A 307 -11.70 11.61 -16.96
C LEU A 307 -11.41 12.72 -15.94
N ALA A 308 -11.29 12.39 -14.66
CA ALA A 308 -10.70 13.29 -13.68
C ALA A 308 -9.20 13.52 -13.92
N ASP A 309 -8.57 12.69 -14.75
CA ASP A 309 -7.20 12.86 -15.20
C ASP A 309 -7.13 13.64 -16.52
N ASP A 310 -6.66 14.88 -16.46
CA ASP A 310 -6.54 15.75 -17.63
C ASP A 310 -5.53 15.22 -18.67
N SER A 311 -4.65 14.28 -18.30
CA SER A 311 -3.72 13.63 -19.22
C SER A 311 -4.42 12.68 -20.18
N VAL A 312 -5.61 12.17 -19.84
CA VAL A 312 -6.38 11.23 -20.66
C VAL A 312 -6.90 11.91 -21.93
N LYS A 313 -6.48 11.40 -23.08
CA LYS A 313 -6.87 11.87 -24.43
C LYS A 313 -7.72 10.87 -25.20
N GLY A 314 -7.91 9.66 -24.68
CA GLY A 314 -8.85 8.67 -25.21
C GLY A 314 -9.16 7.59 -24.20
N VAL A 315 -10.26 6.87 -24.40
CA VAL A 315 -10.68 5.77 -23.52
C VAL A 315 -10.87 4.49 -24.34
N LEU A 316 -10.24 3.40 -23.90
CA LEU A 316 -10.51 2.05 -24.38
C LEU A 316 -11.38 1.31 -23.35
N ILE A 317 -12.61 0.98 -23.76
CA ILE A 317 -13.49 0.08 -23.03
C ILE A 317 -13.36 -1.30 -23.64
N ASN A 318 -12.96 -2.29 -22.84
CA ASN A 318 -12.86 -3.68 -23.26
C ASN A 318 -13.69 -4.54 -22.32
N ILE A 319 -14.90 -4.93 -22.75
CA ILE A 319 -15.78 -5.75 -21.94
C ILE A 319 -16.03 -7.09 -22.63
N PHE A 320 -15.69 -8.17 -21.93
CA PHE A 320 -16.11 -9.52 -22.31
C PHE A 320 -17.41 -9.84 -21.58
N GLY A 321 -18.54 -9.75 -22.29
CA GLY A 321 -19.87 -10.07 -21.82
C GLY A 321 -20.04 -11.58 -21.60
N GLY A 322 -19.83 -12.01 -20.34
CA GLY A 322 -20.14 -13.35 -19.88
C GLY A 322 -21.64 -13.47 -19.56
N ILE A 323 -22.00 -13.16 -18.31
CA ILE A 323 -23.39 -13.28 -17.82
C ILE A 323 -24.28 -12.13 -18.33
N VAL A 324 -23.72 -10.92 -18.46
CA VAL A 324 -24.44 -9.72 -18.91
C VAL A 324 -24.38 -9.63 -20.45
N ARG A 325 -25.51 -9.34 -21.09
CA ARG A 325 -25.56 -9.19 -22.56
C ARG A 325 -24.89 -7.89 -23.01
N CYS A 326 -24.17 -7.95 -24.13
CA CYS A 326 -23.44 -6.80 -24.68
C CYS A 326 -24.35 -5.67 -25.13
N ASP A 327 -25.59 -5.94 -25.56
CA ASP A 327 -26.56 -4.89 -25.91
C ASP A 327 -26.93 -4.03 -24.68
N MET A 328 -27.13 -4.64 -23.51
CA MET A 328 -27.39 -3.90 -22.27
C MET A 328 -26.17 -3.09 -21.81
N ILE A 329 -24.97 -3.65 -21.99
CA ILE A 329 -23.71 -2.92 -21.70
C ILE A 329 -23.55 -1.73 -22.64
N ALA A 330 -23.85 -1.90 -23.93
CA ALA A 330 -23.81 -0.82 -24.91
C ALA A 330 -24.79 0.32 -24.54
N GLU A 331 -26.03 -0.02 -24.14
CA GLU A 331 -27.00 0.95 -23.64
C GLU A 331 -26.48 1.72 -22.41
N ALA A 332 -25.86 1.02 -21.45
CA ALA A 332 -25.26 1.63 -20.26
C ALA A 332 -24.11 2.58 -20.62
N ILE A 333 -23.22 2.19 -21.54
CA ILE A 333 -22.12 3.05 -22.04
C ILE A 333 -22.68 4.29 -22.72
N ILE A 334 -23.65 4.14 -23.62
CA ILE A 334 -24.28 5.26 -24.35
C ILE A 334 -24.92 6.25 -23.36
N ALA A 335 -25.63 5.74 -22.36
CA ALA A 335 -26.24 6.56 -21.33
C ALA A 335 -25.18 7.30 -20.50
N ALA A 336 -24.12 6.60 -20.07
CA ALA A 336 -23.02 7.18 -19.30
C ALA A 336 -22.27 8.28 -20.07
N VAL A 337 -21.99 8.06 -21.36
CA VAL A 337 -21.29 9.04 -22.21
C VAL A 337 -22.08 10.33 -22.37
N LYS A 338 -23.41 10.23 -22.50
CA LYS A 338 -24.31 11.39 -22.57
C LYS A 338 -24.36 12.15 -21.24
N GLU A 339 -24.35 11.43 -20.13
CA GLU A 339 -24.47 12.00 -18.78
C GLU A 339 -23.17 12.68 -18.32
N VAL A 340 -22.02 12.05 -18.58
CA VAL A 340 -20.68 12.55 -18.18
C VAL A 340 -20.14 13.58 -19.17
N ASN A 341 -20.74 13.72 -20.36
CA ASN A 341 -20.28 14.60 -21.44
C ASN A 341 -18.84 14.31 -21.87
N VAL A 342 -18.57 13.07 -22.29
CA VAL A 342 -17.23 12.61 -22.68
C VAL A 342 -16.79 13.28 -23.99
N THR A 343 -15.69 14.03 -23.94
CA THR A 343 -15.16 14.82 -25.07
C THR A 343 -14.05 14.13 -25.85
N VAL A 344 -13.40 13.13 -25.24
CA VAL A 344 -12.32 12.33 -25.83
C VAL A 344 -12.88 11.17 -26.66
N PRO A 345 -12.14 10.67 -27.68
CA PRO A 345 -12.52 9.47 -28.42
C PRO A 345 -12.65 8.25 -27.49
N VAL A 346 -13.71 7.48 -27.68
CA VAL A 346 -13.94 6.23 -26.95
C VAL A 346 -13.98 5.07 -27.94
N VAL A 347 -13.06 4.13 -27.79
CA VAL A 347 -13.07 2.85 -28.51
C VAL A 347 -13.66 1.80 -27.59
N VAL A 348 -14.62 1.03 -28.11
CA VAL A 348 -15.35 0.03 -27.34
C VAL A 348 -15.25 -1.32 -28.02
N ARG A 349 -14.68 -2.29 -27.30
CA ARG A 349 -14.67 -3.71 -27.69
C ARG A 349 -15.65 -4.44 -26.78
N LEU A 350 -16.75 -4.93 -27.36
CA LEU A 350 -17.69 -5.85 -26.72
C LEU A 350 -17.57 -7.22 -27.35
N GLU A 351 -17.46 -8.26 -26.52
CA GLU A 351 -17.41 -9.65 -26.98
C GLU A 351 -18.26 -10.56 -26.10
N GLY A 352 -18.74 -11.67 -26.66
CA GLY A 352 -19.67 -12.59 -25.99
C GLY A 352 -21.14 -12.39 -26.39
N ASN A 353 -22.06 -12.55 -25.43
CA ASN A 353 -23.49 -12.64 -25.74
C ASN A 353 -24.04 -11.33 -26.34
N ASN A 354 -24.70 -11.41 -27.50
CA ASN A 354 -25.21 -10.26 -28.27
C ASN A 354 -24.15 -9.20 -28.67
N ALA A 355 -22.88 -9.59 -28.82
CA ALA A 355 -21.81 -8.65 -29.17
C ALA A 355 -22.09 -7.86 -30.46
N GLU A 356 -22.59 -8.53 -31.52
CA GLU A 356 -22.94 -7.87 -32.79
C GLU A 356 -24.01 -6.78 -32.61
N LEU A 357 -25.05 -7.06 -31.81
CA LEU A 357 -26.10 -6.10 -31.50
C LEU A 357 -25.57 -4.92 -30.67
N GLY A 358 -24.74 -5.20 -29.66
CA GLY A 358 -24.08 -4.15 -28.87
C GLY A 358 -23.18 -3.24 -29.72
N ALA A 359 -22.39 -3.82 -30.63
CA ALA A 359 -21.56 -3.07 -31.56
C ALA A 359 -22.40 -2.18 -32.49
N LYS A 360 -23.54 -2.69 -32.98
CA LYS A 360 -24.49 -1.92 -33.79
C LYS A 360 -25.05 -0.73 -33.01
N LEU A 361 -25.49 -0.93 -31.77
CA LEU A 361 -26.01 0.14 -30.90
C LEU A 361 -24.98 1.25 -30.68
N LEU A 362 -23.71 0.89 -30.46
CA LEU A 362 -22.62 1.86 -30.27
C LEU A 362 -22.42 2.72 -31.53
N ASN A 363 -22.36 2.09 -32.71
CA ASN A 363 -22.15 2.79 -33.98
C ASN A 363 -23.34 3.68 -34.39
N GLU A 364 -24.57 3.29 -34.04
CA GLU A 364 -25.80 4.03 -34.37
C GLU A 364 -26.16 5.10 -33.31
N SER A 365 -25.39 5.22 -32.23
CA SER A 365 -25.70 6.09 -31.08
C SER A 365 -25.65 7.59 -31.35
N GLY A 366 -25.01 8.01 -32.45
CA GLY A 366 -24.72 9.41 -32.77
C GLY A 366 -23.65 10.05 -31.89
N LEU A 367 -22.95 9.26 -31.06
CA LEU A 367 -21.84 9.69 -30.22
C LEU A 367 -20.50 9.36 -30.87
N LYS A 368 -19.40 9.95 -30.37
CA LYS A 368 -18.02 9.63 -30.79
C LYS A 368 -17.54 8.28 -30.21
N LEU A 369 -18.32 7.23 -30.43
CA LEU A 369 -18.04 5.87 -30.03
C LEU A 369 -17.59 5.07 -31.26
N THR A 370 -16.48 4.35 -31.13
CA THR A 370 -15.98 3.46 -32.19
C THR A 370 -16.00 2.02 -31.71
N SER A 371 -16.78 1.16 -32.34
CA SER A 371 -16.72 -0.27 -32.05
C SER A 371 -15.46 -0.93 -32.63
N ALA A 372 -14.90 -1.90 -31.91
CA ALA A 372 -13.72 -2.66 -32.32
C ALA A 372 -14.00 -4.17 -32.38
N GLN A 373 -13.36 -4.84 -33.34
CA GLN A 373 -13.46 -6.28 -33.59
C GLN A 373 -12.22 -7.00 -33.06
N GLY A 374 -12.34 -7.53 -31.85
CA GLY A 374 -11.23 -8.17 -31.16
C GLY A 374 -10.27 -7.18 -30.48
N LEU A 375 -9.37 -7.72 -29.68
CA LEU A 375 -8.52 -6.92 -28.79
C LEU A 375 -7.43 -6.14 -29.53
N ASN A 376 -6.85 -6.74 -30.58
CA ASN A 376 -5.80 -6.11 -31.38
C ASN A 376 -6.31 -4.88 -32.15
N ASP A 377 -7.47 -4.99 -32.79
CA ASP A 377 -8.15 -3.89 -33.49
C ASP A 377 -8.51 -2.74 -32.53
N ALA A 378 -8.97 -3.08 -31.31
CA ALA A 378 -9.33 -2.09 -30.31
C ALA A 378 -8.12 -1.24 -29.88
N ALA A 379 -6.97 -1.89 -29.68
CA ALA A 379 -5.72 -1.23 -29.34
C ALA A 379 -5.19 -0.34 -30.49
N GLU A 380 -5.21 -0.84 -31.72
CA GLU A 380 -4.80 -0.07 -32.91
C GLU A 380 -5.67 1.16 -33.11
N LYS A 381 -7.00 1.02 -32.99
CA LYS A 381 -7.95 2.11 -33.13
C LYS A 381 -7.77 3.20 -32.08
N ILE A 382 -7.59 2.83 -30.80
CA ILE A 382 -7.46 3.84 -29.75
C ILE A 382 -6.14 4.60 -29.88
N VAL A 383 -5.05 3.93 -30.22
CA VAL A 383 -3.77 4.61 -30.45
C VAL A 383 -3.84 5.51 -31.68
N ALA A 384 -4.46 5.05 -32.77
CA ALA A 384 -4.64 5.86 -33.97
C ALA A 384 -5.54 7.08 -33.75
N ALA A 385 -6.51 7.02 -32.82
CA ALA A 385 -7.37 8.14 -32.48
C ALA A 385 -6.63 9.29 -31.75
N LEU A 386 -5.41 9.04 -31.28
CA LEU A 386 -4.56 9.99 -30.53
C LEU A 386 -3.37 10.48 -31.37
N ALA A 387 -3.16 9.92 -32.57
CA ALA A 387 -2.16 10.36 -33.54
C ALA A 387 -2.69 11.52 -34.37
#